data_AF-A0A4R2K792-F1
#
_entry.id   AF-A0A4R2K792-F1
#
_cell.length_a   1.000
_cell.length_b   1.000
_cell.length_c   1.000
_cell.angle_alpha   90.00
_cell.angle_beta   90.00
_cell.angle_gamma   90.00
#
_symmetry.space_group_name_H-M   'P 1'
#
loop_
_entity.id
_entity.type
_entity.pdbx_description
1 polymer ?
#
loop_
_entity_poly.entity_id
_entity_poly.type
_entity_poly.pdbx_seq_one_letter_code
_entity_poly.pdbx_strand_id
1 'polypeptide(L)'
;MVTFTTIDTEFAAATGDNVNSNAGGAGTSTFDYPPNGTKDLVITSKEGDPDPYTFEVGDIYEVSFGGAHSAVLTDAVVIRSDEISFASGHAVVFEGTDENGDLVQVVWSPGFDLEQWYWDHFEGGVSPGFYVYDTDPNSEYSAPVICFEAETLIATPRGPVRAASLAPGMMVETVDHGPQMLLWVGQSVTRGTGQMAPVEFPPGAIGNDRTLVLSQQHRVLHASPMAMLMFDTSEVLVPARSHAMLGVAGAAIVERPVVRYVHLLFERHELVWANGAICESLFLGDVARRALDSEARDEIATHFPELDLSVKGDDPFEPVRPILRSYEARALLGPLRGAAGATPSGSALASRDMCKLAAL
;
A
#
# COMPACT_ATOMS: atom_id res chain seq x y z
N MET A 1 -17.82 -3.28 22.79
CA MET A 1 -18.55 -2.25 22.06
C MET A 1 -18.17 -0.91 22.64
N VAL A 2 -17.50 -0.09 21.83
CA VAL A 2 -17.10 1.27 22.16
C VAL A 2 -17.88 2.20 21.24
N THR A 3 -18.36 3.31 21.79
CA THR A 3 -19.10 4.32 21.03
C THR A 3 -18.34 5.64 21.07
N PHE A 4 -18.15 6.22 19.90
CA PHE A 4 -17.51 7.52 19.69
C PHE A 4 -18.58 8.54 19.34
N THR A 5 -18.52 9.69 20.01
CA THR A 5 -19.29 10.87 19.63
C THR A 5 -18.30 11.90 19.12
N THR A 6 -18.58 12.44 17.95
CA THR A 6 -17.65 13.29 17.20
C THR A 6 -18.05 14.76 17.29
N ILE A 7 -17.19 15.65 16.78
CA ILE A 7 -17.44 17.09 16.72
C ILE A 7 -18.01 17.42 15.32
N ASP A 8 -19.12 18.16 15.25
CA ASP A 8 -19.83 18.51 14.00
C ASP A 8 -18.94 19.13 12.89
N THR A 9 -17.82 19.76 13.27
CA THR A 9 -16.88 20.40 12.34
C THR A 9 -15.82 19.46 11.79
N GLU A 10 -15.73 18.23 12.29
CA GLU A 10 -14.70 17.24 11.96
C GLU A 10 -15.22 16.14 11.03
N PHE A 11 -16.46 16.20 10.56
CA PHE A 11 -17.00 15.16 9.66
C PHE A 11 -18.02 15.72 8.68
N ALA A 12 -18.27 14.93 7.64
CA ALA A 12 -19.33 15.18 6.68
C ALA A 12 -19.71 13.90 5.92
N ALA A 13 -20.88 13.91 5.29
CA ALA A 13 -21.39 12.81 4.50
C ALA A 13 -21.44 13.14 3.00
N ALA A 14 -21.39 12.08 2.19
CA ALA A 14 -21.66 12.07 0.76
C ALA A 14 -22.73 11.02 0.47
N THR A 15 -23.76 11.41 -0.28
CA THR A 15 -24.86 10.54 -0.71
C THR A 15 -25.20 10.76 -2.18
N GLY A 16 -25.85 9.77 -2.80
CA GLY A 16 -26.29 9.86 -4.20
C GLY A 16 -25.17 10.21 -5.17
N ASP A 17 -25.40 11.21 -6.03
CA ASP A 17 -24.43 11.65 -7.06
C ASP A 17 -23.13 12.24 -6.48
N ASN A 18 -23.07 12.52 -5.17
CA ASN A 18 -21.86 13.00 -4.50
C ASN A 18 -20.87 11.88 -4.20
N VAL A 19 -21.33 10.63 -4.11
CA VAL A 19 -20.46 9.47 -3.84
C VAL A 19 -19.67 9.12 -5.10
N ASN A 20 -18.35 9.06 -4.97
CA ASN A 20 -17.40 8.81 -6.07
C ASN A 20 -17.59 9.77 -7.26
N SER A 21 -18.01 11.01 -6.99
CA SER A 21 -18.34 12.00 -8.02
C SER A 21 -17.14 12.44 -8.84
N ASN A 22 -15.93 12.31 -8.28
CA ASN A 22 -14.66 12.80 -8.83
C ASN A 22 -14.62 14.31 -9.11
N ALA A 23 -15.61 15.07 -8.63
CA ALA A 23 -15.72 16.49 -8.91
C ALA A 23 -14.65 17.32 -8.16
N GLY A 24 -14.13 16.80 -7.04
CA GLY A 24 -12.96 17.34 -6.34
C GLY A 24 -11.62 16.81 -6.85
N GLY A 25 -11.60 16.01 -7.92
CA GLY A 25 -10.43 15.27 -8.41
C GLY A 25 -10.72 13.76 -8.54
N ALA A 26 -9.92 13.05 -9.33
CA ALA A 26 -10.08 11.60 -9.48
C ALA A 26 -9.93 10.91 -8.11
N GLY A 27 -10.86 10.01 -7.76
CA GLY A 27 -10.82 9.30 -6.49
C GLY A 27 -11.54 9.99 -5.32
N THR A 28 -12.30 11.05 -5.60
CA THR A 28 -12.96 11.85 -4.56
C THR A 28 -14.48 11.68 -4.57
N SER A 29 -15.06 11.82 -3.38
CA SER A 29 -16.47 12.11 -3.16
C SER A 29 -16.64 13.57 -2.76
N THR A 30 -17.75 14.18 -3.16
CA THR A 30 -18.11 15.54 -2.74
C THR A 30 -19.00 15.53 -1.52
N PHE A 31 -19.08 16.65 -0.81
CA PHE A 31 -19.91 16.75 0.38
C PHE A 31 -21.36 17.08 0.00
N ASP A 32 -22.33 16.46 0.67
CA ASP A 32 -23.76 16.80 0.50
C ASP A 32 -24.05 18.24 0.87
N TYR A 33 -23.39 18.68 1.95
CA TYR A 33 -23.43 20.02 2.51
C TYR A 33 -22.04 20.34 3.07
N PRO A 34 -21.69 21.62 3.25
CA PRO A 34 -20.50 21.99 4.02
C PRO A 34 -20.46 21.23 5.36
N PRO A 35 -19.28 20.82 5.85
CA PRO A 35 -19.14 20.24 7.19
C PRO A 35 -19.82 21.14 8.23
N ASN A 36 -20.40 20.55 9.29
CA ASN A 36 -21.42 21.13 10.21
C ASN A 36 -22.87 21.16 9.70
N GLY A 37 -23.11 20.93 8.40
CA GLY A 37 -24.45 20.65 7.84
C GLY A 37 -24.99 19.25 8.18
N THR A 38 -24.06 18.31 8.38
CA THR A 38 -24.28 16.98 8.96
C THR A 38 -23.93 17.06 10.45
N LYS A 39 -24.71 16.41 11.32
CA LYS A 39 -24.64 16.56 12.78
C LYS A 39 -24.65 15.24 13.53
N ASP A 40 -24.15 15.25 14.75
CA ASP A 40 -24.30 14.15 15.70
C ASP A 40 -23.77 12.80 15.16
N LEU A 41 -22.61 12.79 14.50
CA LEU A 41 -22.01 11.52 14.07
C LEU A 41 -21.62 10.67 15.28
N VAL A 42 -22.18 9.45 15.29
CA VAL A 42 -21.94 8.40 16.26
C VAL A 42 -21.38 7.18 15.54
N ILE A 43 -20.23 6.69 16.02
CA ILE A 43 -19.57 5.49 15.49
C ILE A 43 -19.51 4.46 16.61
N THR A 44 -19.98 3.24 16.36
CA THR A 44 -20.03 2.17 17.37
C THR A 44 -19.33 0.92 16.86
N SER A 45 -18.33 0.45 17.61
CA SER A 45 -17.60 -0.78 17.29
C SER A 45 -18.49 -2.02 17.45
N LYS A 46 -18.24 -3.07 16.66
CA LYS A 46 -18.94 -4.35 16.86
C LYS A 46 -18.56 -4.99 18.20
N GLU A 47 -19.41 -5.90 18.67
CA GLU A 47 -19.13 -6.70 19.87
C GLU A 47 -17.95 -7.64 19.62
N GLY A 48 -16.97 -7.67 20.54
CA GLY A 48 -15.79 -8.52 20.44
C GLY A 48 -14.63 -7.96 19.59
N ASP A 49 -14.75 -6.73 19.08
CA ASP A 49 -13.63 -6.02 18.44
C ASP A 49 -12.48 -5.81 19.45
N PRO A 50 -11.28 -6.38 19.19
CA PRO A 50 -10.14 -6.26 20.10
C PRO A 50 -9.50 -4.87 20.09
N ASP A 51 -9.64 -4.11 19.00
CA ASP A 51 -8.90 -2.87 18.76
C ASP A 51 -9.82 -1.72 18.27
N PRO A 52 -10.92 -1.40 18.98
CA PRO A 52 -11.99 -0.52 18.47
C PRO A 52 -11.61 0.96 18.30
N TYR A 53 -10.34 1.31 18.54
CA TYR A 53 -9.81 2.68 18.47
C TYR A 53 -8.89 2.91 17.26
N THR A 54 -8.57 1.85 16.51
CA THR A 54 -7.58 1.94 15.42
C THR A 54 -8.20 2.25 14.06
N PHE A 55 -9.50 1.98 13.88
CA PHE A 55 -10.24 2.22 12.63
C PHE A 55 -9.45 1.76 11.40
N GLU A 56 -8.99 0.51 11.35
CA GLU A 56 -8.20 0.03 10.22
C GLU A 56 -9.09 -0.17 8.99
N VAL A 57 -8.52 0.01 7.78
CA VAL A 57 -9.25 -0.28 6.54
C VAL A 57 -9.73 -1.74 6.54
N GLY A 58 -11.04 -1.91 6.30
CA GLY A 58 -11.75 -3.19 6.36
C GLY A 58 -12.49 -3.43 7.69
N ASP A 59 -12.22 -2.64 8.73
CA ASP A 59 -12.99 -2.71 9.98
C ASP A 59 -14.45 -2.32 9.73
N ILE A 60 -15.35 -2.92 10.51
CA ILE A 60 -16.79 -2.69 10.37
C ILE A 60 -17.33 -2.01 11.62
N TYR A 61 -18.04 -0.91 11.43
CA TYR A 61 -18.68 -0.14 12.48
C TYR A 61 -20.16 0.06 12.16
N GLU A 62 -20.95 0.27 13.21
CA GLU A 62 -22.25 0.91 13.04
C GLU A 62 -22.03 2.43 13.07
N VAL A 63 -22.43 3.10 11.99
CA VAL A 63 -22.24 4.55 11.83
C VAL A 63 -23.60 5.20 11.67
N SER A 64 -23.87 6.24 12.44
CA SER A 64 -25.10 7.03 12.30
C SER A 64 -24.81 8.51 12.39
N PHE A 65 -25.56 9.31 11.64
CA PHE A 65 -25.47 10.77 11.67
C PHE A 65 -26.84 11.39 11.39
N GLY A 66 -27.01 12.64 11.79
CA GLY A 66 -28.18 13.47 11.56
C GLY A 66 -27.87 14.76 10.81
N GLY A 67 -28.82 15.71 10.83
CA GLY A 67 -28.70 17.01 10.15
C GLY A 67 -29.68 17.16 8.99
N ALA A 68 -29.24 17.81 7.91
CA ALA A 68 -30.07 17.99 6.71
C ALA A 68 -30.33 16.66 5.97
N HIS A 69 -29.42 15.71 6.10
CA HIS A 69 -29.57 14.29 5.78
C HIS A 69 -29.26 13.49 7.05
N SER A 70 -29.91 12.35 7.23
CA SER A 70 -29.61 11.41 8.30
C SER A 70 -29.61 9.98 7.77
N ALA A 71 -28.68 9.15 8.25
CA ALA A 71 -28.65 7.75 7.89
C ALA A 71 -28.08 6.91 9.05
N VAL A 72 -28.50 5.65 9.11
CA VAL A 72 -27.87 4.60 9.91
C VAL A 72 -27.28 3.54 8.99
N LEU A 73 -25.97 3.35 9.09
CA LEU A 73 -25.20 2.36 8.36
C LEU A 73 -24.84 1.23 9.33
N THR A 74 -25.55 0.11 9.27
CA THR A 74 -25.39 -0.99 10.25
C THR A 74 -24.05 -1.72 10.11
N ASP A 75 -23.51 -1.79 8.90
CA ASP A 75 -22.27 -2.50 8.57
C ASP A 75 -21.35 -1.63 7.71
N ALA A 76 -21.09 -0.40 8.18
CA ALA A 76 -20.21 0.52 7.49
C ALA A 76 -18.75 0.03 7.58
N VAL A 77 -18.13 -0.14 6.42
CA VAL A 77 -16.73 -0.57 6.29
C VAL A 77 -15.84 0.66 6.26
N VAL A 78 -14.74 0.64 7.02
CA VAL A 78 -13.69 1.64 6.87
C VAL A 78 -12.97 1.41 5.54
N ILE A 79 -13.09 2.34 4.59
CA ILE A 79 -12.44 2.27 3.27
C ILE A 79 -11.17 3.13 3.17
N ARG A 80 -10.94 3.97 4.19
CA ARG A 80 -9.77 4.83 4.33
C ARG A 80 -9.46 5.07 5.80
N SER A 81 -8.17 5.06 6.17
CA SER A 81 -7.72 5.39 7.53
C SER A 81 -6.23 5.78 7.54
N ASP A 82 -5.95 7.08 7.53
CA ASP A 82 -4.59 7.63 7.41
C ASP A 82 -4.40 8.98 8.07
N GLU A 83 -3.14 9.33 8.36
CA GLU A 83 -2.80 10.68 8.80
C GLU A 83 -2.97 11.69 7.65
N ILE A 84 -3.48 12.87 7.99
CA ILE A 84 -3.60 13.97 7.03
C ILE A 84 -2.19 14.52 6.75
N SER A 85 -1.74 14.45 5.50
CA SER A 85 -0.35 14.75 5.12
C SER A 85 0.11 16.20 5.35
N PHE A 86 -0.83 17.15 5.38
CA PHE A 86 -0.56 18.59 5.47
C PHE A 86 -0.99 19.23 6.80
N ALA A 87 -1.58 18.46 7.72
CA ALA A 87 -2.08 18.96 9.00
C ALA A 87 -1.96 17.89 10.08
N SER A 88 -1.99 18.31 11.35
CA SER A 88 -2.18 17.34 12.43
C SER A 88 -3.61 16.84 12.41
N GLY A 89 -3.79 15.54 12.28
CA GLY A 89 -5.11 14.90 12.24
C GLY A 89 -5.07 13.56 11.53
N HIS A 90 -6.17 12.84 11.62
CA HIS A 90 -6.38 11.57 10.93
C HIS A 90 -7.58 11.72 10.00
N ALA A 91 -7.72 10.88 8.99
CA ALA A 91 -8.88 10.82 8.11
C ALA A 91 -9.36 9.38 8.06
N VAL A 92 -10.60 9.15 8.49
CA VAL A 92 -11.29 7.87 8.38
C VAL A 92 -12.48 8.04 7.43
N VAL A 93 -12.62 7.18 6.43
CA VAL A 93 -13.84 7.14 5.61
C VAL A 93 -14.55 5.83 5.82
N PHE A 94 -15.82 5.92 6.17
CA PHE A 94 -16.74 4.82 6.29
C PHE A 94 -17.61 4.75 5.04
N GLU A 95 -17.85 3.55 4.51
CA GLU A 95 -18.76 3.29 3.41
C GLU A 95 -19.77 2.24 3.84
N GLY A 96 -21.06 2.51 3.61
CA GLY A 96 -22.13 1.58 3.90
C GLY A 96 -23.37 1.93 3.11
N THR A 97 -24.44 1.16 3.34
CA THR A 97 -25.75 1.44 2.76
C THR A 97 -26.70 1.97 3.83
N ASP A 98 -27.52 2.97 3.47
CA ASP A 98 -28.59 3.48 4.34
C ASP A 98 -29.78 2.51 4.43
N GLU A 99 -30.85 2.94 5.09
CA GLU A 99 -32.07 2.15 5.24
C GLU A 99 -32.79 1.84 3.92
N ASN A 100 -32.51 2.61 2.85
CA ASN A 100 -33.07 2.43 1.51
C ASN A 100 -32.19 1.53 0.63
N GLY A 101 -30.99 1.18 1.09
CA GLY A 101 -29.99 0.44 0.33
C GLY A 101 -29.11 1.32 -0.56
N ASP A 102 -29.19 2.65 -0.40
CA ASP A 102 -28.39 3.60 -1.15
C ASP A 102 -27.00 3.73 -0.53
N LEU A 103 -25.97 3.84 -1.37
CA LEU A 103 -24.58 3.97 -0.95
C LEU A 103 -24.35 5.32 -0.27
N VAL A 104 -23.72 5.29 0.90
CA VAL A 104 -23.36 6.46 1.70
C VAL A 104 -21.91 6.35 2.11
N GLN A 105 -21.19 7.47 2.02
CA GLN A 105 -19.85 7.59 2.57
C GLN A 105 -19.79 8.71 3.61
N VAL A 106 -19.08 8.47 4.71
CA VAL A 106 -18.89 9.44 5.79
C VAL A 106 -17.40 9.59 6.04
N VAL A 107 -16.89 10.81 5.91
CA VAL A 107 -15.52 11.15 6.30
C VAL A 107 -15.53 11.73 7.71
N TRP A 108 -14.64 11.25 8.57
CA TRP A 108 -14.38 11.78 9.90
C TRP A 108 -12.89 12.04 10.08
N SER A 109 -12.55 13.25 10.50
CA SER A 109 -11.18 13.72 10.66
C SER A 109 -10.89 14.20 12.09
N PRO A 110 -10.68 13.28 13.06
CA PRO A 110 -10.52 13.66 14.46
C PRO A 110 -9.33 14.60 14.66
N GLY A 111 -9.58 15.72 15.34
CA GLY A 111 -8.58 16.74 15.62
C GLY A 111 -8.26 17.68 14.45
N PHE A 112 -9.00 17.58 13.33
CA PHE A 112 -8.86 18.44 12.16
C PHE A 112 -10.16 19.16 11.83
N ASP A 113 -10.08 20.49 11.70
CA ASP A 113 -11.23 21.35 11.37
C ASP A 113 -11.57 21.24 9.87
N LEU A 114 -12.39 20.24 9.55
CA LEU A 114 -12.83 19.95 8.19
C LEU A 114 -13.73 21.06 7.64
N GLU A 115 -14.52 21.71 8.49
CA GLU A 115 -15.37 22.85 8.09
C GLU A 115 -14.53 24.02 7.61
N GLN A 116 -13.52 24.43 8.37
CA GLN A 116 -12.65 25.52 7.94
C GLN A 116 -11.90 25.14 6.65
N TRP A 117 -11.35 23.92 6.57
CA TRP A 117 -10.67 23.45 5.36
C TRP A 117 -11.60 23.47 4.14
N TYR A 118 -12.86 23.05 4.29
CA TYR A 118 -13.85 23.10 3.22
C TYR A 118 -14.00 24.50 2.65
N TRP A 119 -14.15 25.51 3.51
CA TRP A 119 -14.35 26.89 3.07
C TRP A 119 -13.10 27.51 2.44
N ASP A 120 -11.91 27.14 2.92
CA ASP A 120 -10.64 27.58 2.33
C ASP A 120 -10.43 27.03 0.91
N HIS A 121 -11.06 25.90 0.57
CA HIS A 121 -10.95 25.22 -0.72
C HIS A 121 -12.24 25.30 -1.57
N PHE A 122 -13.25 26.03 -1.09
CA PHE A 122 -14.47 26.28 -1.85
C PHE A 122 -14.23 27.40 -2.86
N GLU A 123 -13.98 27.02 -4.11
CA GLU A 123 -13.64 27.96 -5.18
C GLU A 123 -14.67 27.95 -6.31
N GLY A 124 -15.07 29.14 -6.77
CA GLY A 124 -15.91 29.28 -7.97
C GLY A 124 -17.30 28.65 -7.90
N GLY A 125 -17.81 28.34 -6.70
CA GLY A 125 -19.08 27.62 -6.51
C GLY A 125 -18.96 26.10 -6.62
N VAL A 126 -17.74 25.57 -6.71
CA VAL A 126 -17.47 24.13 -6.75
C VAL A 126 -17.12 23.66 -5.35
N SER A 127 -17.84 22.65 -4.87
CA SER A 127 -17.52 22.00 -3.61
C SER A 127 -16.19 21.25 -3.73
N PRO A 128 -15.25 21.36 -2.76
CA PRO A 128 -14.14 20.43 -2.67
C PRO A 128 -14.66 19.01 -2.40
N GLY A 129 -13.78 18.03 -2.53
CA GLY A 129 -14.07 16.63 -2.22
C GLY A 129 -13.04 16.02 -1.27
N PHE A 130 -13.39 14.87 -0.70
CA PHE A 130 -12.49 14.04 0.09
C PHE A 130 -12.17 12.75 -0.66
N TYR A 131 -10.94 12.28 -0.57
CA TYR A 131 -10.55 11.00 -1.15
C TYR A 131 -11.14 9.85 -0.33
N VAL A 132 -11.69 8.87 -1.06
CA VAL A 132 -12.40 7.70 -0.50
C VAL A 132 -11.48 6.50 -0.29
N TYR A 133 -10.29 6.55 -0.86
CA TYR A 133 -9.20 5.64 -0.56
C TYR A 133 -8.17 6.40 0.26
N ASP A 134 -7.45 5.63 1.06
CA ASP A 134 -6.32 6.07 1.84
C ASP A 134 -5.36 6.95 0.99
N THR A 135 -5.16 8.20 1.43
CA THR A 135 -4.19 9.12 0.83
C THR A 135 -2.88 9.15 1.59
N ASP A 136 -2.70 8.24 2.57
CA ASP A 136 -1.42 7.93 3.18
C ASP A 136 -0.46 7.84 2.00
N PRO A 137 0.67 8.52 2.12
CA PRO A 137 1.86 8.16 1.39
C PRO A 137 2.20 6.64 1.31
N ASN A 138 1.44 5.75 1.97
CA ASN A 138 1.51 4.30 1.86
C ASN A 138 0.29 3.54 1.32
N SER A 139 -0.81 4.16 0.87
CA SER A 139 -1.92 3.44 0.22
C SER A 139 -1.71 3.36 -1.27
N GLU A 140 -1.09 2.25 -1.71
CA GLU A 140 -0.72 1.86 -3.08
C GLU A 140 0.02 2.91 -3.96
N TYR A 141 0.09 4.19 -3.59
CA TYR A 141 0.34 5.27 -4.55
C TYR A 141 0.96 6.57 -3.99
N SER A 142 1.44 6.64 -2.75
CA SER A 142 1.93 7.96 -2.26
C SER A 142 3.30 8.00 -1.55
N ALA A 143 4.29 7.14 -1.81
CA ALA A 143 5.70 7.52 -1.57
C ALA A 143 6.57 6.82 -2.59
N PRO A 144 7.65 7.44 -3.11
CA PRO A 144 8.10 7.14 -4.43
C PRO A 144 9.01 5.95 -4.36
N VAL A 145 8.49 4.93 -5.02
CA VAL A 145 9.24 4.02 -5.84
C VAL A 145 9.63 2.70 -5.17
N ILE A 146 9.41 1.65 -5.94
CA ILE A 146 9.98 0.31 -5.78
C ILE A 146 11.50 0.45 -6.00
N CYS A 147 12.29 0.35 -4.94
CA CYS A 147 13.74 0.43 -5.06
C CYS A 147 14.47 -0.57 -4.18
N PHE A 148 15.58 -1.02 -4.72
CA PHE A 148 16.60 -1.73 -3.98
C PHE A 148 17.52 -0.72 -3.30
N GLU A 149 18.04 -1.05 -2.13
CA GLU A 149 19.21 -0.35 -1.61
C GLU A 149 20.43 -0.66 -2.49
N ALA A 150 21.31 0.32 -2.65
CA ALA A 150 22.43 0.28 -3.61
C ALA A 150 23.40 -0.91 -3.49
N GLU A 151 23.61 -1.44 -2.29
CA GLU A 151 24.50 -2.56 -2.03
C GLU A 151 23.80 -3.93 -2.20
N THR A 152 22.49 -3.94 -2.46
CA THR A 152 21.74 -5.15 -2.78
C THR A 152 22.37 -5.85 -3.98
N LEU A 153 22.71 -7.13 -3.85
CA LEU A 153 23.27 -7.93 -4.93
C LEU A 153 22.14 -8.52 -5.76
N ILE A 154 22.13 -8.17 -7.04
CA ILE A 154 21.19 -8.65 -8.03
C ILE A 154 21.87 -9.76 -8.84
N ALA A 155 21.21 -10.90 -9.02
CA ALA A 155 21.76 -12.00 -9.80
C ALA A 155 21.92 -11.62 -11.27
N THR A 156 23.08 -11.92 -11.84
CA THR A 156 23.34 -11.79 -13.28
C THR A 156 23.97 -13.07 -13.79
N PRO A 157 23.97 -13.31 -15.12
CA PRO A 157 24.59 -14.52 -15.69
C PRO A 157 26.09 -14.67 -15.38
N ARG A 158 26.75 -13.58 -14.98
CA ARG A 158 28.19 -13.56 -14.62
C ARG A 158 28.42 -13.54 -13.10
N GLY A 159 27.37 -13.78 -12.32
CA GLY A 159 27.37 -13.72 -10.86
C GLY A 159 26.67 -12.47 -10.32
N PRO A 160 26.46 -12.37 -9.00
CA PRO A 160 25.74 -11.27 -8.40
C PRO A 160 26.48 -9.93 -8.55
N VAL A 161 25.76 -8.86 -8.88
CA VAL A 161 26.27 -7.50 -9.05
C VAL A 161 25.48 -6.56 -8.16
N ARG A 162 26.14 -5.59 -7.52
CA ARG A 162 25.46 -4.56 -6.73
C ARG A 162 24.46 -3.80 -7.59
N ALA A 163 23.28 -3.52 -7.06
CA ALA A 163 22.23 -2.77 -7.74
C ALA A 163 22.78 -1.46 -8.30
N ALA A 164 23.56 -0.70 -7.51
CA ALA A 164 24.12 0.57 -7.97
C ALA A 164 25.23 0.46 -9.04
N SER A 165 25.72 -0.76 -9.31
CA SER A 165 26.68 -1.03 -10.39
C SER A 165 26.02 -1.53 -11.68
N LEU A 166 24.71 -1.76 -11.68
CA LEU A 166 23.97 -2.12 -12.87
C LEU A 166 23.80 -0.90 -13.79
N ALA A 167 23.77 -1.15 -15.09
CA ALA A 167 23.59 -0.15 -16.12
C ALA A 167 22.64 -0.67 -17.21
N PRO A 168 21.96 0.23 -17.95
CA PRO A 168 21.20 -0.14 -19.14
C PRO A 168 22.04 -1.00 -20.11
N GLY A 169 21.40 -1.99 -20.72
CA GLY A 169 22.04 -2.95 -21.62
C GLY A 169 22.69 -4.16 -20.91
N MET A 170 22.76 -4.18 -19.58
CA MET A 170 23.23 -5.35 -18.84
C MET A 170 22.15 -6.43 -18.72
N MET A 171 22.57 -7.70 -18.75
CA MET A 171 21.69 -8.85 -18.50
C MET A 171 21.57 -9.13 -17.00
N VAL A 172 20.34 -9.30 -16.52
CA VAL A 172 19.99 -9.69 -15.15
C VAL A 172 19.22 -11.01 -15.20
N GLU A 173 19.50 -11.92 -14.26
CA GLU A 173 18.75 -13.17 -14.14
C GLU A 173 17.33 -12.87 -13.63
N THR A 174 16.33 -13.23 -14.43
CA THR A 174 14.91 -13.16 -14.03
C THR A 174 14.39 -14.56 -13.69
N VAL A 175 13.29 -14.62 -12.95
CA VAL A 175 12.69 -15.90 -12.52
C VAL A 175 12.00 -16.62 -13.67
N ASP A 176 11.20 -15.91 -14.46
CA ASP A 176 10.30 -16.54 -15.44
C ASP A 176 10.92 -16.62 -16.85
N HIS A 177 11.74 -15.64 -17.23
CA HIS A 177 12.17 -15.46 -18.63
C HIS A 177 13.69 -15.63 -18.82
N GLY A 178 14.39 -16.18 -17.83
CA GLY A 178 15.85 -16.29 -17.86
C GLY A 178 16.54 -14.91 -17.87
N PRO A 179 17.77 -14.79 -18.40
CA PRO A 179 18.44 -13.50 -18.44
C PRO A 179 17.68 -12.47 -19.31
N GLN A 180 17.29 -11.34 -18.73
CA GLN A 180 16.65 -10.21 -19.43
C GLN A 180 17.53 -8.97 -19.38
N MET A 181 17.41 -8.13 -20.41
CA MET A 181 18.20 -6.91 -20.54
C MET A 181 17.56 -5.75 -19.78
N LEU A 182 18.34 -5.07 -18.95
CA LEU A 182 17.91 -3.81 -18.34
C LEU A 182 17.75 -2.73 -19.41
N LEU A 183 16.55 -2.16 -19.50
CA LEU A 183 16.28 -1.01 -20.37
C LEU A 183 16.68 0.30 -19.71
N TRP A 184 16.48 0.40 -18.40
CA TRP A 184 16.78 1.60 -17.64
C TRP A 184 17.15 1.27 -16.19
N VAL A 185 18.02 2.11 -15.62
CA VAL A 185 18.42 2.04 -14.22
C VAL A 185 18.36 3.44 -13.64
N GLY A 186 17.49 3.65 -12.66
CA GLY A 186 17.37 4.90 -11.93
C GLY A 186 18.10 4.83 -10.61
N GLN A 187 18.70 5.93 -10.17
CA GLN A 187 19.31 6.02 -8.86
C GLN A 187 18.94 7.34 -8.19
N SER A 188 18.65 7.29 -6.90
CA SER A 188 18.36 8.47 -6.09
C SER A 188 19.03 8.36 -4.72
N VAL A 189 19.38 9.50 -4.14
CA VAL A 189 19.96 9.59 -2.79
C VAL A 189 19.05 10.50 -1.97
N THR A 190 18.54 9.98 -0.86
CA THR A 190 17.58 10.68 -0.01
C THR A 190 17.85 10.39 1.46
N ARG A 191 17.16 11.11 2.36
CA ARG A 191 17.14 10.77 3.79
C ARG A 191 16.23 9.58 4.00
N GLY A 192 16.68 8.59 4.76
CA GLY A 192 15.88 7.40 5.05
C GLY A 192 15.00 7.58 6.27
N THR A 193 14.08 8.53 6.27
CA THR A 193 13.18 8.84 7.40
C THR A 193 11.73 8.78 6.95
N GLY A 194 10.80 8.51 7.87
CA GLY A 194 9.37 8.37 7.54
C GLY A 194 9.16 7.36 6.40
N GLN A 195 8.49 7.78 5.33
CA GLN A 195 8.18 6.92 4.17
C GLN A 195 9.39 6.49 3.35
N MET A 196 10.47 7.29 3.41
CA MET A 196 11.74 6.96 2.77
C MET A 196 12.63 6.08 3.66
N ALA A 197 12.21 5.76 4.88
CA ALA A 197 12.92 4.80 5.72
C ALA A 197 12.79 3.40 5.11
N PRO A 198 13.90 2.69 4.87
CA PRO A 198 13.84 1.36 4.26
C PRO A 198 13.29 0.31 5.22
N VAL A 199 12.80 -0.77 4.63
CA VAL A 199 12.57 -2.04 5.34
C VAL A 199 13.83 -2.88 5.25
N GLU A 200 14.32 -3.33 6.40
CA GLU A 200 15.42 -4.27 6.51
C GLU A 200 14.89 -5.67 6.81
N PHE A 201 15.29 -6.63 5.99
CA PHE A 201 15.06 -8.05 6.18
C PHE A 201 16.36 -8.70 6.64
N PRO A 202 16.41 -9.32 7.84
CA PRO A 202 17.58 -10.07 8.27
C PRO A 202 17.83 -11.29 7.36
N PRO A 203 19.05 -11.86 7.33
CA PRO A 203 19.34 -13.07 6.58
C PRO A 203 18.35 -14.19 6.91
N GLY A 204 17.79 -14.83 5.89
CA GLY A 204 16.83 -15.93 6.01
C GLY A 204 15.38 -15.51 6.24
N ALA A 205 15.06 -14.22 6.36
CA ALA A 205 13.70 -13.75 6.66
C ALA A 205 12.68 -14.18 5.60
N ILE A 206 13.04 -14.03 4.32
CA ILE A 206 12.19 -14.33 3.17
C ILE A 206 12.94 -15.16 2.11
N GLY A 207 13.90 -15.99 2.56
CA GLY A 207 14.78 -16.77 1.67
C GLY A 207 16.02 -16.03 1.17
N ASN A 208 16.20 -14.77 1.57
CA ASN A 208 17.42 -14.01 1.32
C ASN A 208 18.64 -14.60 2.07
N ASP A 209 19.81 -14.67 1.42
CA ASP A 209 21.05 -15.23 1.98
C ASP A 209 21.82 -14.24 2.89
N ARG A 210 21.49 -12.95 2.79
CA ARG A 210 22.11 -11.84 3.52
C ARG A 210 21.07 -10.74 3.74
N THR A 211 21.40 -9.74 4.55
CA THR A 211 20.48 -8.62 4.83
C THR A 211 20.00 -7.98 3.52
N LEU A 212 18.68 -7.91 3.34
CA LEU A 212 18.05 -7.29 2.19
C LEU A 212 17.37 -6.00 2.64
N VAL A 213 17.62 -4.91 1.92
CA VAL A 213 17.13 -3.58 2.29
C VAL A 213 16.36 -3.02 1.10
N LEU A 214 15.08 -2.75 1.32
CA LEU A 214 14.14 -2.34 0.27
C LEU A 214 13.41 -1.07 0.68
N SER A 215 12.86 -0.32 -0.29
CA SER A 215 11.85 0.69 0.02
C SER A 215 10.58 0.03 0.56
N GLN A 216 9.78 0.78 1.31
CA GLN A 216 8.59 0.27 2.00
C GLN A 216 7.57 -0.39 1.05
N GLN A 217 7.40 0.16 -0.14
CA GLN A 217 6.43 -0.32 -1.14
C GLN A 217 7.02 -1.35 -2.11
N HIS A 218 8.30 -1.70 -1.98
CA HIS A 218 8.91 -2.72 -2.82
C HIS A 218 8.26 -4.07 -2.56
N ARG A 219 7.77 -4.75 -3.60
CA ARG A 219 7.10 -6.03 -3.42
C ARG A 219 8.05 -7.20 -3.54
N VAL A 220 7.93 -8.10 -2.56
CA VAL A 220 8.65 -9.36 -2.49
C VAL A 220 7.71 -10.49 -2.89
N LEU A 221 8.22 -11.50 -3.59
CA LEU A 221 7.43 -12.67 -3.92
C LEU A 221 7.19 -13.48 -2.64
N HIS A 222 5.92 -13.73 -2.35
CA HIS A 222 5.51 -14.65 -1.31
C HIS A 222 4.85 -15.87 -1.95
N ALA A 223 5.47 -17.04 -1.76
CA ALA A 223 4.94 -18.31 -2.23
C ALA A 223 4.38 -19.11 -1.05
N SER A 224 3.08 -19.42 -1.05
CA SER A 224 2.49 -20.27 -0.01
C SER A 224 1.23 -21.02 -0.47
N PRO A 225 0.94 -22.20 0.12
CA PRO A 225 -0.33 -22.89 -0.12
C PRO A 225 -1.55 -22.06 0.31
N MET A 226 -1.39 -21.15 1.28
CA MET A 226 -2.46 -20.27 1.73
C MET A 226 -2.77 -19.19 0.68
N ALA A 227 -1.76 -18.71 -0.05
CA ALA A 227 -1.99 -17.82 -1.18
C ALA A 227 -2.87 -18.49 -2.24
N MET A 228 -2.63 -19.78 -2.53
CA MET A 228 -3.47 -20.55 -3.47
C MET A 228 -4.93 -20.59 -3.03
N LEU A 229 -5.18 -20.76 -1.72
CA LEU A 229 -6.54 -20.82 -1.19
C LEU A 229 -7.26 -19.45 -1.26
N MET A 230 -6.54 -18.36 -1.04
CA MET A 230 -7.14 -17.02 -0.93
C MET A 230 -7.20 -16.25 -2.25
N PHE A 231 -6.25 -16.49 -3.16
CA PHE A 231 -6.04 -15.67 -4.36
C PHE A 231 -6.00 -16.48 -5.65
N ASP A 232 -6.30 -17.78 -5.60
CA ASP A 232 -6.26 -18.70 -6.75
C ASP A 232 -4.88 -18.76 -7.46
N THR A 233 -3.81 -18.42 -6.72
CA THR A 233 -2.41 -18.54 -7.16
C THR A 233 -1.52 -18.85 -5.97
N SER A 234 -0.51 -19.70 -6.15
CA SER A 234 0.47 -20.01 -5.10
C SER A 234 1.48 -18.90 -4.86
N GLU A 235 1.57 -17.91 -5.75
CA GLU A 235 2.57 -16.86 -5.76
C GLU A 235 1.92 -15.48 -5.87
N VAL A 236 2.26 -14.60 -4.92
CA VAL A 236 1.75 -13.24 -4.85
C VAL A 236 2.86 -12.26 -4.48
N LEU A 237 2.71 -11.00 -4.89
CA LEU A 237 3.62 -9.91 -4.58
C LEU A 237 3.12 -9.15 -3.35
N VAL A 238 3.96 -9.08 -2.32
CA VAL A 238 3.58 -8.45 -1.05
C VAL A 238 4.53 -7.30 -0.72
N PRO A 239 4.02 -6.10 -0.38
CA PRO A 239 4.87 -4.97 0.01
C PRO A 239 5.78 -5.29 1.20
N ALA A 240 7.01 -4.77 1.15
CA ALA A 240 7.99 -4.95 2.22
C ALA A 240 7.50 -4.39 3.57
N ARG A 241 6.81 -3.24 3.55
CA ARG A 241 6.21 -2.61 4.74
C ARG A 241 5.25 -3.54 5.46
N SER A 242 4.45 -4.30 4.72
CA SER A 242 3.49 -5.25 5.31
C SER A 242 4.21 -6.30 6.15
N HIS A 243 5.40 -6.75 5.74
CA HIS A 243 6.19 -7.68 6.55
C HIS A 243 6.66 -7.02 7.85
N ALA A 244 7.17 -5.79 7.77
CA ALA A 244 7.65 -5.06 8.93
C ALA A 244 6.55 -4.72 9.93
N MET A 245 5.40 -4.23 9.47
CA MET A 245 4.26 -3.88 10.32
C MET A 245 3.68 -5.09 11.05
N LEU A 246 3.71 -6.26 10.42
CA LEU A 246 3.24 -7.52 11.00
C LEU A 246 4.33 -8.25 11.81
N GLY A 247 5.54 -7.69 11.90
CA GLY A 247 6.67 -8.31 12.59
C GLY A 247 7.11 -9.65 11.97
N VAL A 248 6.85 -9.87 10.69
CA VAL A 248 7.10 -11.13 9.99
C VAL A 248 8.60 -11.34 9.82
N ALA A 249 9.09 -12.46 10.33
CA ALA A 249 10.47 -12.93 10.16
C ALA A 249 11.56 -11.89 10.54
N GLY A 250 11.25 -10.97 11.46
CA GLY A 250 12.18 -9.94 11.93
C GLY A 250 12.39 -8.78 10.95
N ALA A 251 11.54 -8.64 9.92
CA ALA A 251 11.52 -7.45 9.07
C ALA A 251 11.19 -6.19 9.91
N ALA A 252 11.87 -5.07 9.65
CA ALA A 252 11.66 -3.84 10.38
C ALA A 252 11.88 -2.61 9.50
N ILE A 253 11.12 -1.54 9.74
CA ILE A 253 11.42 -0.22 9.17
C ILE A 253 12.54 0.40 10.00
N VAL A 254 13.63 0.80 9.34
CA VAL A 254 14.83 1.31 10.01
C VAL A 254 15.21 2.66 9.43
N GLU A 255 15.14 3.71 10.24
CA GLU A 255 15.57 5.04 9.80
C GLU A 255 17.08 5.08 9.56
N ARG A 256 17.48 5.77 8.48
CA ARG A 256 18.87 5.96 8.09
C ARG A 256 19.13 7.42 7.72
N PRO A 257 20.30 7.99 8.09
CA PRO A 257 20.62 9.37 7.72
C PRO A 257 20.57 9.64 6.21
N VAL A 258 21.03 8.66 5.43
CA VAL A 258 21.04 8.68 3.97
C VAL A 258 20.83 7.26 3.45
N VAL A 259 20.03 7.13 2.39
CA VAL A 259 19.82 5.87 1.64
C VAL A 259 19.99 6.15 0.15
N ARG A 260 20.68 5.25 -0.54
CA ARG A 260 20.80 5.26 -2.00
C ARG A 260 19.90 4.17 -2.57
N TYR A 261 18.88 4.59 -3.29
CA TYR A 261 17.87 3.73 -3.89
C TYR A 261 18.14 3.53 -5.37
N VAL A 262 17.86 2.33 -5.86
CA VAL A 262 18.10 1.90 -7.24
C VAL A 262 16.85 1.24 -7.82
N HIS A 263 16.49 1.63 -9.04
CA HIS A 263 15.36 1.12 -9.81
C HIS A 263 15.87 0.34 -11.01
N LEU A 264 15.23 -0.79 -11.30
CA LEU A 264 15.55 -1.65 -12.43
C LEU A 264 14.32 -1.76 -13.30
N LEU A 265 14.41 -1.31 -14.55
CA LEU A 265 13.32 -1.39 -15.52
C LEU A 265 13.73 -2.30 -16.68
N PHE A 266 12.84 -3.23 -17.01
CA PHE A 266 12.94 -4.12 -18.16
C PHE A 266 11.84 -3.78 -19.18
N GLU A 267 11.80 -4.52 -20.28
CA GLU A 267 10.74 -4.40 -21.29
C GLU A 267 9.36 -4.76 -20.73
N ARG A 268 9.33 -5.70 -19.78
CA ARG A 268 8.14 -6.15 -19.07
C ARG A 268 8.37 -6.05 -17.56
N HIS A 269 7.32 -6.23 -16.78
CA HIS A 269 7.49 -6.44 -15.35
C HIS A 269 8.16 -7.80 -15.12
N GLU A 270 9.32 -7.82 -14.47
CA GLU A 270 10.09 -9.04 -14.21
C GLU A 270 10.25 -9.27 -12.70
N LEU A 271 10.46 -10.54 -12.33
CA LEU A 271 10.93 -10.92 -11.01
C LEU A 271 12.43 -11.17 -11.05
N VAL A 272 13.18 -10.61 -10.10
CA VAL A 272 14.65 -10.71 -10.02
C VAL A 272 15.09 -11.30 -8.68
N TRP A 273 16.26 -11.94 -8.68
CA TRP A 273 16.90 -12.42 -7.46
C TRP A 273 17.75 -11.32 -6.82
N ALA A 274 17.35 -10.86 -5.64
CA ALA A 274 17.99 -9.81 -4.86
C ALA A 274 18.42 -10.35 -3.50
N ASN A 275 19.74 -10.44 -3.26
CA ASN A 275 20.31 -11.06 -2.06
C ASN A 275 19.72 -12.46 -1.77
N GLY A 276 19.38 -13.22 -2.83
CA GLY A 276 18.78 -14.56 -2.73
C GLY A 276 17.26 -14.61 -2.59
N ALA A 277 16.58 -13.49 -2.29
CA ALA A 277 15.11 -13.43 -2.32
C ALA A 277 14.60 -12.99 -3.70
N ILE A 278 13.36 -13.35 -4.02
CA ILE A 278 12.72 -12.91 -5.26
C ILE A 278 11.96 -11.60 -5.00
N CYS A 279 12.27 -10.58 -5.78
CA CYS A 279 11.68 -9.25 -5.70
C CYS A 279 11.23 -8.78 -7.07
N GLU A 280 10.31 -7.82 -7.09
CA GLU A 280 9.79 -7.24 -8.32
C GLU A 280 10.79 -6.26 -8.96
N SER A 281 10.75 -6.11 -10.28
CA SER A 281 11.36 -4.97 -10.98
C SER A 281 10.42 -3.77 -10.98
N LEU A 282 10.88 -2.60 -11.45
CA LEU A 282 9.98 -1.46 -11.60
C LEU A 282 8.81 -1.82 -12.52
N PHE A 283 7.58 -1.63 -12.03
CA PHE A 283 6.36 -1.82 -12.79
C PHE A 283 5.81 -0.48 -13.30
N LEU A 284 5.87 -0.26 -14.61
CA LEU A 284 5.43 1.01 -15.22
C LEU A 284 3.93 1.26 -15.12
N GLY A 285 3.10 0.23 -14.92
CA GLY A 285 1.66 0.41 -14.70
C GLY A 285 1.38 1.33 -13.51
N ASP A 286 2.14 1.18 -12.42
CA ASP A 286 2.03 2.05 -11.25
C ASP A 286 2.54 3.47 -11.54
N VAL A 287 3.64 3.59 -12.29
CA VAL A 287 4.25 4.89 -12.64
C VAL A 287 3.35 5.69 -13.57
N ALA A 288 2.77 5.05 -14.59
CA ALA A 288 1.86 5.67 -15.55
C ALA A 288 0.55 6.12 -14.89
N ARG A 289 -0.01 5.31 -13.98
CA ARG A 289 -1.18 5.72 -13.18
C ARG A 289 -0.88 6.96 -12.32
N ARG A 290 0.30 7.03 -11.70
CA ARG A 290 0.70 8.18 -10.88
C ARG A 290 1.04 9.43 -11.68
N ALA A 291 1.59 9.32 -12.89
CA ALA A 291 1.87 10.50 -13.72
C ALA A 291 0.59 11.28 -14.12
N LEU A 292 -0.59 10.68 -13.96
CA LEU A 292 -1.87 11.34 -14.15
C LEU A 292 -2.28 12.21 -12.94
N ASP A 293 -1.75 11.91 -11.75
CA ASP A 293 -1.90 12.71 -10.54
C ASP A 293 -0.89 13.88 -10.54
N SER A 294 -1.39 15.10 -10.34
CA SER A 294 -0.57 16.31 -10.40
C SER A 294 0.44 16.43 -9.26
N GLU A 295 0.16 15.88 -8.08
CA GLU A 295 1.06 15.97 -6.91
C GLU A 295 2.22 14.96 -7.01
N ALA A 296 1.97 13.79 -7.58
CA ALA A 296 2.98 12.75 -7.78
C ALA A 296 3.98 13.05 -8.93
N ARG A 297 3.73 14.08 -9.76
CA ARG A 297 4.58 14.40 -10.92
C ARG A 297 5.97 14.91 -10.54
N ASP A 298 6.07 15.79 -9.54
CA ASP A 298 7.35 16.36 -9.11
C ASP A 298 8.23 15.30 -8.42
N GLU A 299 7.58 14.38 -7.73
CA GLU A 299 8.16 13.22 -7.08
C GLU A 299 8.70 12.22 -8.11
N ILE A 300 7.88 11.88 -9.12
CA ILE A 300 8.30 11.07 -10.27
C ILE A 300 9.46 11.75 -11.00
N ALA A 301 9.40 13.06 -11.24
CA ALA A 301 10.48 13.78 -11.90
C ALA A 301 11.80 13.73 -11.09
N THR A 302 11.71 13.69 -9.75
CA THR A 302 12.87 13.56 -8.86
C THR A 302 13.51 12.18 -8.92
N HIS A 303 12.72 11.11 -9.02
CA HIS A 303 13.21 9.73 -9.02
C HIS A 303 13.43 9.12 -10.42
N PHE A 304 12.78 9.69 -11.44
CA PHE A 304 12.79 9.25 -12.83
C PHE A 304 13.07 10.42 -13.81
N PRO A 305 14.11 11.25 -13.59
CA PRO A 305 14.32 12.48 -14.36
C PRO A 305 14.51 12.27 -15.87
N GLU A 306 14.90 11.05 -16.28
CA GLU A 306 15.20 10.70 -17.68
C GLU A 306 14.13 9.79 -18.32
N LEU A 307 13.07 9.43 -17.60
CA LEU A 307 12.06 8.49 -18.08
C LEU A 307 10.93 9.25 -18.80
N ASP A 308 10.82 9.07 -20.11
CA ASP A 308 9.70 9.62 -20.89
C ASP A 308 8.43 8.79 -20.66
N LEU A 309 7.58 9.25 -19.75
CA LEU A 309 6.30 8.62 -19.40
C LEU A 309 5.17 8.91 -20.41
N SER A 310 5.45 9.64 -21.50
CA SER A 310 4.46 9.92 -22.54
C SER A 310 4.23 8.76 -23.51
N VAL A 311 5.03 7.68 -23.40
CA VAL A 311 4.93 6.51 -24.26
C VAL A 311 3.69 5.68 -23.90
N LYS A 312 2.60 5.90 -24.64
CA LYS A 312 1.49 4.94 -24.74
C LYS A 312 2.00 3.69 -25.48
N GLY A 313 2.40 2.66 -24.74
CA GLY A 313 2.44 1.31 -25.29
C GLY A 313 1.01 0.82 -25.56
N ASP A 314 0.80 0.13 -26.67
CA ASP A 314 -0.52 -0.41 -27.04
C ASP A 314 -0.93 -1.64 -26.19
N ASP A 315 -0.01 -2.22 -25.42
CA ASP A 315 -0.25 -3.35 -24.51
C ASP A 315 -0.50 -2.87 -23.06
N PRO A 316 -1.48 -3.44 -22.34
CA PRO A 316 -1.67 -3.13 -20.93
C PRO A 316 -0.45 -3.57 -20.12
N PHE A 317 0.05 -2.68 -19.26
CA PHE A 317 1.05 -3.02 -18.25
C PHE A 317 0.37 -3.96 -17.24
N GLU A 318 0.64 -5.26 -17.34
CA GLU A 318 0.19 -6.26 -16.37
C GLU A 318 1.31 -6.62 -15.41
N PRO A 319 1.03 -6.76 -14.10
CA PRO A 319 2.03 -7.20 -13.16
C PRO A 319 2.35 -8.68 -13.35
N VAL A 320 3.61 -9.05 -13.13
CA VAL A 320 4.11 -10.43 -13.33
C VAL A 320 3.46 -11.47 -12.40
N ARG A 321 2.90 -11.01 -11.28
CA ARG A 321 2.07 -11.79 -10.34
C ARG A 321 1.03 -10.87 -9.69
N PRO A 322 -0.06 -11.40 -9.11
CA PRO A 322 -1.02 -10.61 -8.34
C PRO A 322 -0.34 -9.87 -7.19
N ILE A 323 -0.63 -8.57 -7.10
CA ILE A 323 -0.13 -7.69 -6.07
C ILE A 323 -1.16 -7.67 -4.94
N LEU A 324 -0.72 -7.98 -3.73
CA LEU A 324 -1.59 -7.91 -2.57
C LEU A 324 -1.68 -6.50 -2.03
N ARG A 325 -2.91 -6.11 -1.71
CA ARG A 325 -3.21 -4.95 -0.88
C ARG A 325 -2.80 -5.21 0.56
N SER A 326 -2.64 -4.15 1.35
CA SER A 326 -2.21 -4.27 2.76
C SER A 326 -3.10 -5.20 3.60
N TYR A 327 -4.42 -5.17 3.39
CA TYR A 327 -5.35 -6.06 4.09
C TYR A 327 -5.22 -7.53 3.64
N GLU A 328 -4.95 -7.77 2.35
CA GLU A 328 -4.72 -9.11 1.79
C GLU A 328 -3.41 -9.69 2.30
N ALA A 329 -2.36 -8.86 2.34
CA ALA A 329 -1.07 -9.20 2.93
C ALA A 329 -1.22 -9.54 4.42
N ARG A 330 -2.07 -8.81 5.17
CA ARG A 330 -2.38 -9.12 6.58
C ARG A 330 -3.13 -10.42 6.74
N ALA A 331 -4.13 -10.70 5.91
CA ALA A 331 -4.83 -11.97 5.92
C ALA A 331 -3.87 -13.15 5.62
N LEU A 332 -2.92 -12.95 4.72
CA LEU A 332 -1.94 -13.96 4.32
C LEU A 332 -0.82 -14.19 5.34
N LEU A 333 -0.22 -13.11 5.85
CA LEU A 333 0.96 -13.16 6.70
C LEU A 333 0.64 -13.13 8.20
N GLY A 334 -0.56 -12.68 8.56
CA GLY A 334 -1.03 -12.60 9.94
C GLY A 334 -1.18 -13.98 10.57
N PRO A 335 -1.10 -14.06 11.91
CA PRO A 335 -1.33 -15.32 12.60
C PRO A 335 -2.74 -15.85 12.29
N LEU A 336 -2.83 -17.07 11.79
CA LEU A 336 -4.10 -17.77 11.61
C LEU A 336 -4.84 -17.78 12.96
N ARG A 337 -5.95 -17.03 13.05
CA ARG A 337 -6.84 -17.07 14.22
C ARG A 337 -7.54 -18.44 14.23
N GLY A 338 -6.88 -19.44 14.81
CA GLY A 338 -7.40 -20.81 14.80
C GLY A 338 -6.46 -21.92 15.27
N ALA A 339 -5.67 -21.73 16.33
CA ALA A 339 -5.17 -22.82 17.18
C ALA A 339 -4.63 -22.25 18.50
N ALA A 340 -5.51 -22.03 19.47
CA ALA A 340 -5.08 -21.85 20.84
C ALA A 340 -4.46 -23.18 21.33
N GLY A 341 -3.15 -23.17 21.58
CA GLY A 341 -2.48 -24.18 22.40
C GLY A 341 -1.41 -25.02 21.71
N ALA A 342 -0.26 -24.43 21.38
CA ALA A 342 1.03 -25.11 21.48
C ALA A 342 2.14 -24.08 21.63
N THR A 343 2.79 -24.08 22.80
CA THR A 343 4.03 -23.35 23.08
C THR A 343 5.11 -23.68 22.03
N PRO A 344 5.93 -22.72 21.58
CA PRO A 344 7.00 -23.01 20.65
C PRO A 344 8.15 -23.72 21.40
N SER A 345 8.26 -25.04 21.23
CA SER A 345 9.49 -25.76 21.53
C SER A 345 10.45 -25.60 20.36
N GLY A 346 11.62 -25.03 20.61
CA GLY A 346 12.66 -24.84 19.62
C GLY A 346 13.09 -26.16 18.96
N SER A 347 13.39 -26.08 17.66
CA SER A 347 14.05 -27.15 16.93
C SER A 347 14.72 -26.57 15.69
N ALA A 348 16.03 -26.37 15.79
CA ALA A 348 16.92 -26.25 14.65
C ALA A 348 16.83 -27.52 13.77
N LEU A 349 16.63 -27.34 12.47
CA LEU A 349 16.85 -28.35 11.44
C LEU A 349 17.71 -27.65 10.37
N ALA A 350 19.03 -27.67 10.49
CA ALA A 350 19.91 -28.76 10.09
C ALA A 350 19.69 -29.18 8.63
N SER A 351 20.67 -28.82 7.81
CA SER A 351 20.91 -29.31 6.45
C SER A 351 20.62 -30.80 6.29
N ARG A 352 19.97 -31.19 5.19
CA ARG A 352 20.29 -32.42 4.47
C ARG A 352 19.71 -32.44 3.07
N ASP A 353 20.55 -32.90 2.17
CA ASP A 353 20.32 -33.19 0.76
C ASP A 353 19.01 -33.92 0.49
N MET A 354 18.37 -33.63 -0.65
CA MET A 354 17.72 -34.67 -1.44
C MET A 354 17.79 -34.35 -2.94
N CYS A 355 18.68 -35.10 -3.60
CA CYS A 355 18.65 -35.39 -5.02
C CYS A 355 17.28 -35.91 -5.47
N LYS A 356 16.92 -35.56 -6.71
CA LYS A 356 16.17 -36.36 -7.71
C LYS A 356 14.90 -37.09 -7.24
N LEU A 357 13.77 -36.80 -7.87
CA LEU A 357 13.18 -37.72 -8.85
C LEU A 357 12.09 -37.03 -9.70
N ALA A 358 12.09 -37.38 -10.98
CA ALA A 358 11.12 -37.01 -12.00
C ALA A 358 9.85 -37.88 -11.95
N ALA A 359 8.81 -37.37 -12.61
CA ALA A 359 7.69 -38.09 -13.24
C ALA A 359 6.67 -38.82 -12.32
N LEU A 360 5.52 -38.17 -12.12
CA LEU A 360 4.25 -38.49 -12.80
C LEU A 360 3.22 -37.40 -12.52
#